data_AF-Q7UVK2-F1
#
_entry.id   AF-Q7UVK2-F1
#
_cell.length_a   1.000
_cell.length_b   1.000
_cell.length_c   1.000
_cell.angle_alpha   90.00
_cell.angle_beta   90.00
_cell.angle_gamma   90.00
#
_symmetry.space_group_name_H-M   'P 1'
#
loop_
_entity.id
_entity.type
_entity.pdbx_description
1 polymer ?
#
loop_
_entity_poly.entity_id
_entity_poly.type
_entity_poly.pdbx_seq_one_letter_code
_entity_poly.pdbx_strand_id
1 'polypeptide(L)'
;MLSPPSSTVGQVPPGVDLPNTSPQPTTSMFLARVTGSVVCTQKVASMTGHKLLIVEPYRLDEKTRAKLSSTGRTFIAVDTLGAGEGELVLVCQGSSARLTPETKTLPIDAVVIGLVDSVHVDAKEVKVST
;
A
#
# COMPACT_ATOMS: atom_id res chain seq x y z
N MET A 1 -16.91 -3.60 -50.74
CA MET A 1 -16.42 -4.80 -50.02
C MET A 1 -14.90 -4.72 -49.95
N LEU A 2 -14.35 -4.08 -48.92
CA LEU A 2 -12.91 -3.99 -48.65
C LEU A 2 -12.57 -5.04 -47.59
N SER A 3 -11.62 -5.92 -47.88
CA SER A 3 -11.12 -6.94 -46.95
C SER A 3 -10.46 -6.29 -45.72
N PRO A 4 -10.57 -6.88 -44.51
CA PRO A 4 -9.89 -6.34 -43.33
C PRO A 4 -8.38 -6.61 -43.40
N PRO A 5 -7.53 -5.77 -42.75
CA PRO A 5 -6.10 -6.01 -42.68
C PRO A 5 -5.79 -7.24 -41.81
N SER A 6 -4.91 -8.10 -42.33
CA SER A 6 -4.35 -9.27 -41.64
C SER A 6 -3.58 -8.82 -40.40
N SER A 7 -4.01 -9.28 -39.22
CA SER A 7 -3.24 -9.11 -37.98
C SER A 7 -2.08 -10.11 -37.97
N THR A 8 -0.91 -9.67 -38.40
CA THR A 8 0.32 -10.41 -38.13
C THR A 8 0.60 -10.36 -36.63
N VAL A 9 0.23 -11.44 -35.91
CA VAL A 9 0.70 -11.69 -34.55
C VAL A 9 2.22 -11.85 -34.65
N GLY A 10 2.96 -10.84 -34.19
CA GLY A 10 4.41 -10.91 -34.07
C GLY A 10 4.78 -12.08 -33.18
N GLN A 11 5.47 -13.07 -33.75
CA GLN A 11 6.00 -14.21 -33.02
C GLN A 11 7.06 -13.69 -32.04
N VAL A 12 6.83 -13.85 -30.73
CA VAL A 12 7.78 -13.47 -29.69
C VAL A 12 9.06 -14.30 -29.87
N PRO A 13 10.25 -13.69 -29.91
CA PRO A 13 11.49 -14.43 -30.13
C PRO A 13 11.75 -15.42 -28.99
N PRO A 14 12.27 -16.62 -29.29
CA PRO A 14 12.58 -17.63 -28.27
C PRO A 14 13.70 -17.11 -27.35
N GLY A 15 13.43 -17.06 -26.04
CA GLY A 15 14.39 -16.62 -25.03
C GLY A 15 14.05 -15.31 -24.31
N VAL A 16 12.88 -14.71 -24.55
CA VAL A 16 12.36 -13.64 -23.67
C VAL A 16 11.62 -14.30 -22.51
N ASP A 17 12.22 -14.26 -21.32
CA ASP A 17 11.51 -14.65 -20.10
C ASP A 17 10.26 -13.76 -19.96
N LEU A 18 9.09 -14.39 -19.97
CA LEU A 18 7.85 -13.71 -19.60
C LEU A 18 8.02 -13.19 -18.16
N PRO A 19 7.63 -11.94 -17.85
CA PRO A 19 7.64 -11.46 -16.48
C PRO A 19 6.80 -12.44 -15.64
N ASN A 20 7.39 -12.97 -14.56
CA ASN A 20 6.78 -13.87 -13.60
C ASN A 20 5.27 -13.56 -13.41
N THR A 21 4.39 -14.38 -13.99
CA THR A 21 2.94 -14.21 -13.99
C THR A 21 2.27 -14.91 -12.81
N SER A 22 2.99 -15.15 -11.71
CA SER A 22 2.31 -15.44 -10.45
C SER A 22 1.44 -14.23 -10.09
N PRO A 23 0.11 -14.38 -9.88
CA PRO A 23 -0.72 -13.30 -9.38
C PRO A 23 -0.22 -12.92 -8.00
N GLN A 24 0.63 -11.90 -7.94
CA GLN A 24 0.90 -11.19 -6.71
C GLN A 24 -0.46 -10.61 -6.28
N PRO A 25 -0.92 -10.78 -5.03
CA PRO A 25 -2.19 -10.20 -4.61
C PRO A 25 -2.11 -8.68 -4.83
N THR A 26 -2.77 -8.21 -5.89
CA THR A 26 -2.60 -6.83 -6.42
C THR A 26 -3.38 -5.79 -5.62
N THR A 27 -4.16 -6.22 -4.63
CA THR A 27 -4.91 -5.38 -3.71
C THR A 27 -4.84 -6.00 -2.31
N SER A 28 -3.76 -5.73 -1.59
CA SER A 28 -3.66 -6.11 -0.19
C SER A 28 -3.56 -4.87 0.68
N MET A 29 -4.45 -4.76 1.66
CA MET A 29 -4.23 -3.89 2.81
C MET A 29 -3.03 -4.43 3.59
N PHE A 30 -2.24 -3.55 4.20
CA PHE A 30 -1.08 -3.96 4.97
C PHE A 30 -0.97 -3.20 6.28
N LEU A 31 -0.36 -3.86 7.28
CA LEU A 31 0.04 -3.23 8.52
C LEU A 31 1.27 -2.37 8.28
N ALA A 32 1.29 -1.16 8.83
CA ALA A 32 2.45 -0.29 8.78
C ALA A 32 2.63 0.46 10.09
N ARG A 33 3.86 0.79 10.45
CA ARG A 33 4.16 1.72 11.55
C ARG A 33 4.34 3.10 10.97
N VAL A 34 3.74 4.12 11.60
CA VAL A 34 4.02 5.51 11.27
C VAL A 34 5.41 5.86 11.79
N THR A 35 6.30 6.31 10.92
CA THR A 35 7.69 6.66 11.26
C THR A 35 7.98 8.14 11.12
N GLY A 36 7.01 8.94 10.70
CA GLY A 36 7.13 10.38 10.62
C GLY A 36 6.06 10.99 9.72
N SER A 37 6.31 12.22 9.27
CA SER A 37 5.39 12.96 8.39
C SER A 37 6.14 13.76 7.32
N VAL A 38 5.43 14.13 6.27
CA VAL A 38 5.96 14.97 5.18
C VAL A 38 5.16 16.27 5.12
N VAL A 39 5.88 17.39 5.08
CA VAL A 39 5.29 18.71 4.81
C VAL A 39 5.59 19.09 3.37
N CYS A 40 4.55 19.27 2.57
CA CYS A 40 4.66 19.67 1.17
C CYS A 40 3.83 20.95 0.94
N THR A 41 4.48 22.09 0.70
CA THR A 41 3.79 23.38 0.50
C THR A 41 3.32 23.58 -0.93
N GLN A 42 4.10 23.13 -1.91
CA GLN A 42 3.74 23.16 -3.34
C GLN A 42 3.18 21.80 -3.79
N LYS A 43 1.86 21.74 -3.97
CA LYS A 43 1.11 20.53 -4.34
C LYS A 43 -0.18 20.92 -5.05
N VAL A 44 -0.83 19.98 -5.71
CA VAL A 44 -2.14 20.22 -6.33
C VAL A 44 -3.17 20.64 -5.27
N ALA A 45 -4.08 21.54 -5.65
CA ALA A 45 -5.01 22.17 -4.71
C ALA A 45 -5.85 21.17 -3.91
N SER A 46 -6.25 20.05 -4.54
CA SER A 46 -7.03 18.99 -3.90
C SER A 46 -6.32 18.32 -2.73
N MET A 47 -4.99 18.38 -2.65
CA MET A 47 -4.20 17.81 -1.54
C MET A 47 -4.02 18.78 -0.36
N THR A 48 -4.59 19.98 -0.42
CA THR A 48 -4.51 20.97 0.66
C THR A 48 -5.31 20.50 1.87
N GLY A 49 -4.72 20.60 3.07
CA GLY A 49 -5.37 20.19 4.32
C GLY A 49 -5.23 18.71 4.68
N HIS A 50 -4.69 17.88 3.77
CA HIS A 50 -4.45 16.47 4.05
C HIS A 50 -3.08 16.23 4.69
N LYS A 51 -3.08 15.44 5.76
CA LYS A 51 -1.86 15.04 6.47
C LYS A 51 -1.18 13.90 5.73
N LEU A 52 0.14 14.02 5.54
CA LEU A 52 0.97 13.04 4.85
C LEU A 52 1.88 12.35 5.86
N LEU A 53 1.77 11.04 6.00
CA LEU A 53 2.56 10.23 6.91
C LEU A 53 3.62 9.44 6.14
N ILE A 54 4.81 9.33 6.72
CA ILE A 54 5.79 8.32 6.34
C ILE A 54 5.40 7.05 7.10
N VAL A 55 5.16 5.97 6.37
CA VAL A 55 4.78 4.68 6.93
C VAL A 55 5.72 3.59 6.46
N GLU A 56 6.05 2.67 7.36
CA GLU A 56 6.90 1.52 7.09
C GLU A 56 6.07 0.25 7.23
N PRO A 57 5.89 -0.59 6.18
CA PRO A 57 5.09 -1.79 6.29
C PRO A 57 5.75 -2.84 7.17
N TYR A 58 4.91 -3.53 7.93
CA TYR A 58 5.28 -4.62 8.82
C TYR A 58 4.70 -5.92 8.28
N ARG A 59 5.48 -6.97 8.39
CA ARG A 59 5.09 -8.33 8.05
C ARG A 59 5.27 -9.23 9.25
N LEU A 60 4.53 -10.33 9.27
CA LEU A 60 4.76 -11.39 10.23
C LEU A 60 6.14 -12.01 10.02
N ASP A 61 6.91 -12.17 11.09
CA ASP A 61 8.19 -12.86 11.05
C ASP A 61 8.00 -14.30 10.52
N GLU A 62 8.69 -14.64 9.44
CA GLU A 62 8.48 -15.91 8.72
C GLU A 62 8.82 -17.14 9.56
N LYS A 63 9.81 -17.03 10.47
CA LYS A 63 10.34 -18.17 11.22
C LYS A 63 9.51 -18.45 12.46
N THR A 64 9.22 -17.40 13.22
CA THR A 64 8.60 -17.52 14.54
C THR A 64 7.11 -17.26 14.52
N ARG A 65 6.63 -16.47 13.54
CA ARG A 65 5.25 -16.00 13.45
C ARG A 65 4.73 -15.35 14.75
N ALA A 66 5.64 -14.89 15.60
CA ALA A 66 5.34 -14.40 16.95
C ALA A 66 5.54 -12.88 17.09
N LYS A 67 6.10 -12.23 16.07
CA LYS A 67 6.35 -10.79 16.04
C LYS A 67 6.10 -10.21 14.65
N LEU A 68 5.73 -8.94 14.62
CA LEU A 68 5.77 -8.16 13.40
C LEU A 68 7.17 -7.56 13.22
N SER A 69 7.73 -7.74 12.04
CA SER A 69 9.03 -7.20 11.64
C SER A 69 8.86 -6.20 10.50
N SER A 70 9.63 -5.11 10.57
CA SER A 70 9.71 -4.14 9.48
C SER A 70 10.16 -4.81 8.16
N THR A 71 9.66 -4.27 7.06
CA THR A 71 10.11 -4.60 5.70
C THR A 71 11.29 -3.76 5.22
N GLY A 72 11.66 -2.71 5.96
CA GLY A 72 12.70 -1.72 5.61
C GLY A 72 12.32 -0.77 4.48
N ARG A 73 11.09 -0.87 3.95
CA ARG A 73 10.58 0.01 2.90
C ARG A 73 9.69 1.08 3.51
N THR A 74 9.75 2.30 2.99
CA THR A 74 8.89 3.42 3.43
C THR A 74 8.00 3.89 2.30
N PHE A 75 6.78 4.29 2.64
CA PHE A 75 5.76 4.81 1.74
C PHE A 75 5.16 6.08 2.32
N ILE A 76 4.53 6.89 1.47
CA ILE A 76 3.72 8.03 1.91
C ILE A 76 2.26 7.62 1.86
N ALA A 77 1.53 7.82 2.96
CA ALA A 77 0.10 7.59 3.03
C ALA A 77 -0.61 8.87 3.47
N VAL A 78 -1.80 9.12 2.93
CA VAL A 78 -2.71 10.13 3.48
C VAL A 78 -3.30 9.61 4.77
N ASP A 79 -3.33 10.46 5.79
CA ASP A 79 -3.99 10.19 7.06
C ASP A 79 -5.34 10.91 7.12
N THR A 80 -6.40 10.13 7.31
CA THR A 80 -7.77 10.61 7.50
C THR A 80 -8.28 10.35 8.92
N LEU A 81 -7.51 9.67 9.78
CA LEU A 81 -7.93 9.21 11.10
C LEU A 81 -7.16 9.86 12.26
N GLY A 82 -6.04 10.52 11.97
CA GLY A 82 -5.26 11.26 12.96
C GLY A 82 -4.10 10.45 13.56
N ALA A 83 -3.55 9.47 12.84
CA ALA A 83 -2.48 8.60 13.34
C ALA A 83 -1.20 9.36 13.75
N GLY A 84 -0.65 9.05 14.91
CA GLY A 84 0.60 9.59 15.44
C GLY A 84 1.83 8.79 15.03
N GLU A 85 3.02 9.37 15.20
CA GLU A 85 4.29 8.65 15.03
C GLU A 85 4.40 7.52 16.07
N GLY A 86 4.90 6.35 15.64
CA GLY A 86 5.01 5.15 16.45
C GLY A 86 3.75 4.27 16.44
N GLU A 87 2.60 4.77 15.99
CA GLU A 87 1.37 3.99 15.92
C GLU A 87 1.41 2.95 14.80
N LEU A 88 0.76 1.82 15.06
CA LEU A 88 0.51 0.79 14.06
C LEU A 88 -0.82 1.10 13.36
N VAL A 89 -0.80 1.12 12.03
CA VAL A 89 -1.93 1.50 11.18
C VAL A 89 -2.21 0.44 10.13
N LEU A 90 -3.46 0.39 9.68
CA LEU A 90 -3.88 -0.37 8.51
C LEU A 90 -3.93 0.56 7.30
N VAL A 91 -3.18 0.23 6.26
CA VAL A 91 -3.06 1.03 5.04
C VAL A 91 -3.73 0.30 3.87
N CYS A 92 -4.52 1.04 3.10
CA CYS A 92 -5.05 0.60 1.82
C CYS A 92 -4.27 1.24 0.68
N GLN A 93 -3.87 0.45 -0.32
CA GLN A 93 -3.15 0.92 -1.50
C GLN A 93 -3.93 0.67 -2.80
N GLY A 94 -3.66 1.47 -3.83
CA GLY A 94 -4.22 1.36 -5.15
C GLY A 94 -5.47 2.22 -5.35
N SER A 95 -6.31 1.86 -6.32
CA SER A 95 -7.54 2.61 -6.62
C SER A 95 -8.51 2.64 -5.43
N SER A 96 -8.48 1.64 -4.56
CA SER A 96 -9.29 1.55 -3.35
C SER A 96 -8.99 2.64 -2.32
N ALA A 97 -7.81 3.26 -2.36
CA ALA A 97 -7.49 4.39 -1.49
C ALA A 97 -8.44 5.60 -1.68
N ARG A 98 -9.15 5.65 -2.81
CA ARG A 98 -10.12 6.70 -3.16
C ARG A 98 -11.58 6.30 -2.93
N LEU A 99 -11.85 5.15 -2.29
CA LEU A 99 -13.22 4.66 -2.07
C LEU A 99 -13.85 5.18 -0.77
N THR A 100 -13.56 6.44 -0.41
CA THR A 100 -14.20 7.14 0.72
C THR A 100 -14.67 8.52 0.27
N PRO A 101 -15.69 9.12 0.92
CA PRO A 101 -16.12 10.48 0.62
C PRO A 101 -14.97 11.51 0.69
N GLU A 102 -14.05 11.33 1.63
CA GLU A 102 -12.92 12.22 1.90
C GLU A 102 -11.81 12.10 0.86
N THR A 103 -11.63 10.93 0.25
CA THR A 103 -10.50 10.65 -0.65
C THR A 103 -10.87 10.50 -2.13
N LYS A 104 -12.17 10.47 -2.48
CA LYS A 104 -12.65 10.19 -3.84
C LYS A 104 -12.04 11.04 -4.96
N THR A 105 -11.73 12.31 -4.68
CA THR A 105 -11.16 13.26 -5.66
C THR A 105 -9.65 13.44 -5.52
N LEU A 106 -9.02 12.78 -4.55
CA LEU A 106 -7.61 12.98 -4.25
C LEU A 106 -6.74 12.14 -5.19
N PRO A 107 -5.63 12.68 -5.73
CA PRO A 107 -4.70 11.91 -6.56
C PRO A 107 -3.76 11.08 -5.67
N ILE A 108 -4.33 10.12 -4.95
CA ILE A 108 -3.61 9.27 -4.00
C ILE A 108 -3.77 7.81 -4.36
N ASP A 109 -2.78 7.03 -3.93
CA ASP A 109 -2.72 5.59 -4.05
C ASP A 109 -2.45 4.89 -2.71
N ALA A 110 -2.32 5.62 -1.60
CA ALA A 110 -2.17 5.07 -0.25
C ALA A 110 -2.88 5.93 0.80
N VAL A 111 -3.65 5.30 1.69
CA VAL A 111 -4.39 5.97 2.76
C VAL A 111 -4.45 5.09 4.01
N VAL A 112 -4.32 5.71 5.18
CA VAL A 112 -4.59 5.09 6.49
C VAL A 112 -6.09 4.92 6.64
N ILE A 113 -6.55 3.68 6.77
CA ILE A 113 -7.97 3.32 6.91
C ILE A 113 -8.33 2.76 8.28
N GLY A 114 -7.34 2.55 9.15
CA GLY A 114 -7.57 2.08 10.52
C GLY A 114 -6.36 2.31 11.42
N LEU A 115 -6.64 2.55 12.70
CA LEU A 115 -5.66 2.49 13.79
C LEU A 115 -5.72 1.07 14.37
N VAL A 116 -4.56 0.46 14.59
CA VAL A 116 -4.49 -0.96 14.99
C VAL A 116 -4.28 -1.07 16.48
N ASP A 117 -5.29 -1.57 17.19
CA ASP A 117 -5.22 -1.78 18.64
C ASP A 117 -4.45 -3.06 19.00
N SER A 118 -4.67 -4.14 18.27
CA SER A 118 -4.01 -5.43 18.52
C SER A 118 -3.94 -6.29 17.26
N VAL A 119 -2.96 -7.20 17.22
CA VAL A 119 -2.78 -8.15 16.13
C VAL A 119 -2.73 -9.56 16.71
N HIS A 120 -3.61 -10.44 16.23
CA HIS A 120 -3.70 -11.82 16.69
C HIS A 120 -3.36 -12.80 15.56
N VAL A 121 -2.43 -13.72 15.81
CA VAL A 121 -2.05 -14.79 14.88
C VAL A 121 -1.97 -16.10 15.66
N ASP A 122 -2.52 -17.17 15.09
CA ASP A 122 -2.50 -18.51 15.70
C ASP A 122 -3.00 -18.51 17.17
N ALA A 123 -4.08 -17.76 17.42
CA ALA A 123 -4.72 -17.49 18.72
C ALA A 123 -3.82 -16.81 19.77
N LYS A 124 -2.73 -16.17 19.34
CA LYS A 124 -1.81 -15.42 20.21
C LYS A 124 -1.71 -13.98 19.75
N GLU A 125 -1.60 -13.07 20.70
CA GLU A 125 -1.28 -11.68 20.41
C GLU A 125 0.18 -11.56 19.94
N VAL A 126 0.39 -10.85 18.84
CA VAL A 126 1.67 -10.62 18.19
C VAL A 126 2.19 -9.25 18.56
N LYS A 127 3.41 -9.20 19.09
CA LYS A 127 4.04 -7.93 19.45
C LYS A 127 4.69 -7.27 18.24
N VAL A 128 4.67 -5.94 18.21
CA VAL A 128 5.48 -5.14 17.28
C VAL A 128 6.92 -5.14 17.77
N SER A 129 7.86 -5.58 16.94
CA SER A 129 9.29 -5.43 17.26
C SER A 129 9.64 -3.95 17.24
N THR A 130 10.06 -3.38 18.38
CA THR A 130 10.44 -1.97 18.47
C THR A 130 11.82 -1.73 17.85
#